data_AF-A0A4R4P4D8-F1
#
_entry.id   AF-A0A4R4P4D8-F1
#
_cell.length_a   1.000
_cell.length_b   1.000
_cell.length_c   1.000
_cell.angle_alpha   90.00
_cell.angle_beta   90.00
_cell.angle_gamma   90.00
#
_symmetry.space_group_name_H-M   'P 1'
#
loop_
_entity.id
_entity.type
_entity.pdbx_description
1 polymer ?
#
loop_
_entity_poly.entity_id
_entity_poly.type
_entity_poly.pdbx_seq_one_letter_code
_entity_poly.pdbx_strand_id
1 'polypeptide(L)'
;MTDAILAPLLMPTGPGQSDLLIHFCGRRPNSKFTPDVPPEIKEMTPQQRLDAILTNQTLLGFTPFRAHGPAVCLSESPGDHLVHMLRDRGMAPWGVLLRRADVIAAGGGGIAYPPEAVHDQWPPEIKIWGNPIRNDGQAIMDFSWEREWRIPSPNGAWGFQPHAVAAVLVGDPAWEPTP
;
A
#
# COMPACT_ATOMS: atom_id res chain seq x y z
N MET A 1 -12.89 18.41 25.58
CA MET A 1 -13.30 18.80 24.22
C MET A 1 -12.53 17.91 23.28
N THR A 2 -13.19 16.90 22.71
CA THR A 2 -12.60 16.02 21.70
C THR A 2 -12.70 16.73 20.37
N ASP A 3 -11.56 17.15 19.80
CA ASP A 3 -11.52 17.59 18.42
C ASP A 3 -12.00 16.42 17.56
N ALA A 4 -13.22 16.55 17.03
CA ALA A 4 -13.71 15.62 16.04
C ALA A 4 -12.78 15.78 14.82
N ILE A 5 -12.00 14.74 14.53
CA ILE A 5 -11.24 14.65 13.29
C ILE A 5 -12.27 14.82 12.18
N LEU A 6 -12.29 15.99 11.55
CA LEU A 6 -13.15 16.25 10.40
C LEU A 6 -12.63 15.35 9.28
N ALA A 7 -13.28 14.20 9.11
CA ALA A 7 -13.05 13.37 7.95
C ALA A 7 -13.24 14.25 6.70
N PRO A 8 -12.29 14.24 5.75
CA PRO A 8 -12.40 15.06 4.57
C PRO A 8 -13.72 14.80 3.86
N LEU A 9 -14.45 15.86 3.50
CA LEU A 9 -15.64 15.78 2.66
C LEU A 9 -15.21 15.44 1.23
N LEU A 10 -14.94 14.16 0.98
CA LEU A 10 -14.61 13.68 -0.35
C LEU A 10 -15.88 13.70 -1.21
N MET A 11 -15.86 14.51 -2.27
CA MET A 11 -16.83 14.43 -3.36
C MET A 11 -16.71 13.06 -4.06
N PRO A 12 -17.73 12.59 -4.79
CA PRO A 12 -17.67 11.31 -5.50
C PRO A 12 -16.41 11.19 -6.36
N THR A 13 -15.68 10.08 -6.23
CA THR A 13 -14.53 9.79 -7.10
C THR A 13 -14.93 9.72 -8.56
N GLY A 14 -14.21 10.46 -9.41
CA GLY A 14 -14.35 10.35 -10.85
C GLY A 14 -13.82 9.01 -11.38
N PRO A 15 -14.06 8.66 -12.66
CA PRO A 15 -13.69 7.38 -13.26
C PRO A 15 -12.17 7.08 -13.19
N GLY A 16 -11.36 8.12 -13.01
CA GLY A 16 -9.92 7.99 -12.84
C GLY A 16 -9.46 7.76 -11.40
N GLN A 17 -10.34 7.68 -10.40
CA GLN A 17 -9.98 7.56 -8.99
C GLN A 17 -10.86 6.51 -8.28
N SER A 18 -10.34 5.84 -7.25
CA SER A 18 -11.03 4.76 -6.52
C SER A 18 -11.20 5.05 -5.04
N ASP A 19 -12.43 5.01 -4.53
CA ASP A 19 -12.70 5.10 -3.08
C ASP A 19 -12.06 3.96 -2.27
N LEU A 20 -11.61 2.89 -2.94
CA LEU A 20 -10.92 1.76 -2.34
C LEU A 20 -9.43 1.76 -2.70
N LEU A 21 -8.61 1.51 -1.68
CA LEU A 21 -7.16 1.33 -1.78
C LEU A 21 -6.82 -0.09 -1.33
N ILE A 22 -6.01 -0.81 -2.10
CA ILE A 22 -5.64 -2.20 -1.80
C ILE A 22 -4.25 -2.29 -1.20
N HIS A 23 -4.12 -3.00 -0.08
CA HIS A 23 -2.85 -3.50 0.40
C HIS A 23 -2.69 -4.96 -0.06
N PHE A 24 -1.80 -5.20 -1.02
CA PHE A 24 -1.50 -6.56 -1.49
C PHE A 24 -0.67 -7.33 -0.45
N CYS A 25 -1.09 -8.55 -0.16
CA CYS A 25 -0.41 -9.46 0.78
C CYS A 25 0.75 -10.23 0.14
N GLY A 26 1.02 -10.01 -1.15
CA GLY A 26 2.12 -10.64 -1.88
C GLY A 26 2.79 -9.68 -2.83
N ARG A 27 3.96 -10.08 -3.31
CA ARG A 27 4.75 -9.35 -4.32
C ARG A 27 4.76 -10.15 -5.61
N ARG A 28 5.01 -9.48 -6.74
CA ARG A 28 5.29 -10.18 -8.00
C ARG A 28 6.45 -11.18 -7.80
N PRO A 29 6.42 -12.38 -8.41
CA PRO A 29 7.53 -13.33 -8.36
C PRO A 29 8.88 -12.69 -8.67
N ASN A 30 9.94 -13.11 -7.96
CA ASN A 30 11.31 -12.60 -8.08
C ASN A 30 11.52 -11.13 -7.70
N SER A 31 10.51 -10.45 -7.14
CA SER A 31 10.68 -9.09 -6.63
C SER A 31 11.50 -9.08 -5.35
N LYS A 32 12.38 -8.09 -5.21
CA LYS A 32 13.12 -7.87 -3.97
C LYS A 32 12.19 -7.34 -2.87
N PHE A 33 12.46 -7.76 -1.63
CA PHE A 33 11.92 -7.12 -0.43
C PHE A 33 12.74 -5.87 -0.09
N THR A 34 12.13 -4.92 0.60
CA THR A 34 12.90 -3.82 1.20
C THR A 34 13.79 -4.40 2.31
N PRO A 35 14.96 -3.77 2.60
CA PRO A 35 15.96 -4.35 3.49
C PRO A 35 15.41 -4.71 4.87
N ASP A 36 14.53 -3.87 5.40
CA ASP A 36 14.06 -3.89 6.79
C ASP A 36 12.92 -4.89 7.04
N VAL A 37 12.45 -5.62 6.02
CA VAL A 37 11.39 -6.63 6.23
C VAL A 37 11.96 -7.83 6.98
N PRO A 38 11.38 -8.24 8.13
CA PRO A 38 11.85 -9.39 8.90
C PRO A 38 11.76 -10.72 8.12
N PRO A 39 12.66 -11.70 8.39
CA PRO A 39 12.65 -13.02 7.74
C PRO A 39 11.30 -13.74 7.82
N GLU A 40 10.66 -13.74 8.98
CA GLU A 40 9.37 -14.38 9.21
C GLU A 40 8.27 -13.80 8.29
N ILE A 41 8.33 -12.51 8.00
CA ILE A 41 7.41 -11.86 7.06
C ILE A 41 7.76 -12.22 5.62
N LYS A 42 9.05 -12.35 5.28
CA LYS A 42 9.50 -12.76 3.94
C LYS A 42 9.10 -14.20 3.60
N GLU A 43 9.01 -15.06 4.61
CA GLU A 43 8.67 -16.48 4.48
C GLU A 43 7.15 -16.73 4.39
N MET A 44 6.32 -15.80 4.87
CA MET A 44 4.87 -15.92 4.76
C MET A 44 4.39 -15.96 3.30
N THR A 45 3.52 -16.92 3.01
CA THR A 45 2.73 -16.89 1.77
C THR A 45 1.74 -15.71 1.80
N PRO A 46 1.24 -15.25 0.64
CA PRO A 46 0.23 -14.20 0.61
C PRO A 46 -1.03 -14.53 1.40
N GLN A 47 -1.44 -15.80 1.43
CA GLN A 47 -2.57 -16.30 2.23
C GLN A 47 -2.30 -16.16 3.73
N GLN A 48 -1.14 -16.64 4.18
CA GLN A 48 -0.74 -16.54 5.60
C GLN A 48 -0.64 -15.09 6.05
N ARG A 49 -0.15 -14.20 5.17
CA ARG A 49 -0.08 -12.77 5.47
C ARG A 49 -1.47 -12.14 5.57
N LEU A 50 -2.37 -12.47 4.64
CA LEU A 50 -3.76 -12.00 4.71
C LEU A 50 -4.42 -12.46 6.01
N ASP A 51 -4.27 -13.75 6.34
CA ASP A 51 -4.80 -14.33 7.57
C ASP A 51 -4.29 -13.59 8.81
N ALA A 52 -2.97 -13.40 8.91
CA ALA A 52 -2.36 -12.66 10.01
C ALA A 52 -2.86 -11.21 10.12
N ILE A 53 -3.11 -10.53 8.99
CA ILE A 53 -3.66 -9.17 8.98
C ILE A 53 -5.10 -9.15 9.51
N LEU A 54 -5.93 -10.11 9.11
CA LEU A 54 -7.33 -10.18 9.54
C LEU A 54 -7.44 -10.55 11.02
N THR A 55 -6.63 -11.52 11.48
CA THR A 55 -6.60 -11.97 12.88
C THR A 55 -6.06 -10.89 13.81
N ASN A 56 -4.93 -10.27 13.47
CA ASN A 56 -4.30 -9.26 14.32
C ASN A 56 -4.84 -7.84 14.09
N GLN A 57 -5.70 -7.65 13.09
CA GLN A 57 -6.28 -6.37 12.70
C GLN A 57 -5.22 -5.28 12.50
N THR A 58 -4.10 -5.67 11.90
CA THR A 58 -2.89 -4.85 11.82
C THR A 58 -2.23 -4.99 10.47
N LEU A 59 -1.91 -3.85 9.84
CA LEU A 59 -1.00 -3.79 8.69
C LEU A 59 0.40 -3.44 9.17
N LEU A 60 1.37 -4.28 8.83
CA LEU A 60 2.78 -4.00 9.09
C LEU A 60 3.34 -3.05 8.04
N GLY A 61 4.03 -2.01 8.50
CA GLY A 61 4.69 -1.03 7.67
C GLY A 61 6.21 -1.19 7.71
N PHE A 62 6.83 -1.06 6.55
CA PHE A 62 8.28 -1.18 6.37
C PHE A 62 8.78 0.00 5.56
N THR A 63 10.07 0.31 5.66
CA THR A 63 10.66 1.40 4.87
C THR A 63 10.54 1.06 3.38
N PRO A 64 9.79 1.83 2.57
CA PRO A 64 9.74 1.63 1.13
C PRO A 64 11.13 1.85 0.50
N PHE A 65 11.34 1.31 -0.70
CA PHE A 65 12.59 1.58 -1.41
C PHE A 65 12.76 3.09 -1.61
N ARG A 66 13.93 3.62 -1.23
CA ARG A 66 14.32 5.04 -1.43
C ARG A 66 13.45 6.05 -0.69
N ALA A 67 12.55 5.60 0.17
CA ALA A 67 11.83 6.44 1.11
C ALA A 67 12.57 6.50 2.44
N HIS A 68 12.16 7.42 3.31
CA HIS A 68 12.64 7.48 4.69
C HIS A 68 11.51 7.16 5.66
N GLY A 69 11.74 6.19 6.53
CA GLY A 69 10.80 5.77 7.56
C GLY A 69 9.81 4.68 7.08
N PRO A 70 9.30 3.88 8.03
CA PRO A 70 8.32 2.83 7.75
C PRO A 70 6.96 3.39 7.33
N ALA A 71 6.35 2.74 6.33
CA ALA A 71 4.99 3.02 5.88
C ALA A 71 4.24 1.73 5.55
N VAL A 72 2.91 1.76 5.73
CA VAL A 72 2.02 0.81 5.07
C VAL A 72 1.76 1.32 3.66
N CYS A 73 2.13 0.53 2.66
CA CYS A 73 1.89 0.86 1.25
C CYS A 73 0.55 0.28 0.78
N LEU A 74 -0.19 1.06 0.00
CA LEU A 74 -1.40 0.66 -0.69
C LEU A 74 -1.32 1.08 -2.17
N SER A 75 -2.17 0.51 -3.01
CA SER A 75 -2.35 0.91 -4.41
C SER A 75 -3.77 1.39 -4.64
N GLU A 76 -3.92 2.49 -5.38
CA GLU A 76 -5.21 2.93 -5.88
C GLU A 76 -5.55 2.18 -7.18
N SER A 77 -6.29 1.08 -7.03
CA SER A 77 -6.58 0.16 -8.12
C SER A 77 -8.08 0.06 -8.41
N PRO A 78 -8.67 1.01 -9.17
CA PRO A 78 -10.05 0.85 -9.68
C PRO A 78 -10.17 -0.42 -10.54
N GLY A 79 -11.39 -0.92 -10.75
CA GLY A 79 -11.67 -2.26 -11.31
C GLY A 79 -10.73 -2.73 -12.43
N ASP A 80 -10.68 -2.02 -13.56
CA ASP A 80 -9.81 -2.40 -14.69
C ASP A 80 -8.32 -2.35 -14.33
N HIS A 81 -7.92 -1.40 -13.48
CA HIS A 81 -6.54 -1.33 -13.00
C HIS A 81 -6.21 -2.50 -12.07
N LEU A 82 -7.12 -2.91 -11.18
CA LEU A 82 -6.93 -4.12 -10.38
C LEU A 82 -6.75 -5.36 -11.25
N VAL A 83 -7.57 -5.51 -12.31
CA VAL A 83 -7.42 -6.60 -13.28
C VAL A 83 -6.04 -6.57 -13.95
N HIS A 84 -5.57 -5.38 -14.36
CA HIS A 84 -4.22 -5.19 -14.90
C HIS A 84 -3.12 -5.58 -13.90
N MET A 85 -3.24 -5.17 -12.63
CA MET A 85 -2.30 -5.53 -11.56
C MET A 85 -2.19 -7.05 -11.39
N LEU A 86 -3.30 -7.76 -11.47
CA LEU A 86 -3.35 -9.21 -11.30
C LEU A 86 -2.83 -9.95 -12.53
N ARG A 87 -3.34 -9.62 -13.73
CA ARG A 87 -3.05 -10.37 -14.96
C ARG A 87 -1.69 -10.03 -15.57
N ASP A 88 -1.36 -8.74 -15.63
CA ASP A 88 -0.23 -8.27 -16.42
C ASP A 88 0.99 -7.97 -15.54
N ARG A 89 0.75 -7.45 -14.32
CA ARG A 89 1.82 -7.16 -13.35
C ARG A 89 2.16 -8.35 -12.45
N GLY A 90 1.32 -9.40 -12.46
CA GLY A 90 1.54 -10.63 -11.71
C GLY A 90 1.48 -10.45 -10.19
N MET A 91 0.67 -9.50 -9.72
CA MET A 91 0.41 -9.34 -8.30
C MET A 91 -0.36 -10.54 -7.76
N ALA A 92 0.01 -10.99 -6.56
CA ALA A 92 -0.69 -12.08 -5.91
C ALA A 92 -2.15 -11.66 -5.62
N PRO A 93 -3.15 -12.52 -5.89
CA PRO A 93 -4.56 -12.19 -5.71
C PRO A 93 -5.00 -12.28 -4.24
N TRP A 94 -4.27 -11.64 -3.34
CA TRP A 94 -4.50 -11.67 -1.90
C TRP A 94 -4.27 -10.28 -1.34
N GLY A 95 -5.25 -9.71 -0.63
CA GLY A 95 -5.13 -8.35 -0.11
C GLY A 95 -6.34 -7.86 0.67
N VAL A 96 -6.15 -6.77 1.41
CA VAL A 96 -7.24 -6.06 2.07
C VAL A 96 -7.51 -4.75 1.35
N LEU A 97 -8.79 -4.43 1.14
CA LEU A 97 -9.23 -3.17 0.56
C LEU A 97 -9.71 -2.27 1.69
N LEU A 98 -9.11 -1.09 1.80
CA LEU A 98 -9.46 -0.05 2.76
C LEU A 98 -10.19 1.09 2.05
N ARG A 99 -11.05 1.80 2.79
CA ARG A 99 -11.63 3.04 2.26
C ARG A 99 -10.58 4.14 2.28
N ARG A 100 -10.51 4.91 1.20
CA ARG A 100 -9.63 6.07 1.10
C ARG A 100 -9.85 7.07 2.23
N ALA A 101 -11.10 7.30 2.63
CA ALA A 101 -11.43 8.19 3.74
C ALA A 101 -10.76 7.75 5.05
N ASP A 102 -10.75 6.44 5.34
CA ASP A 102 -10.13 5.88 6.54
C ASP A 102 -8.59 5.97 6.46
N VAL A 103 -8.02 5.75 5.27
CA VAL A 103 -6.58 5.93 5.02
C VAL A 103 -6.16 7.39 5.25
N ILE A 104 -6.94 8.37 4.77
CA ILE A 104 -6.66 9.79 5.01
C ILE A 104 -6.83 10.15 6.50
N ALA A 105 -7.87 9.64 7.15
CA ALA A 105 -8.09 9.85 8.58
C ALA A 105 -6.94 9.28 9.44
N ALA A 106 -6.28 8.23 8.97
CA ALA A 106 -5.07 7.67 9.57
C ALA A 106 -3.79 8.47 9.28
N GLY A 107 -3.87 9.61 8.60
CA GLY A 107 -2.73 10.42 8.19
C GLY A 107 -2.04 9.92 6.91
N GLY A 108 -2.69 9.02 6.18
CA GLY A 108 -2.21 8.52 4.90
C GLY A 108 -2.55 9.42 3.72
N GLY A 109 -1.94 9.13 2.57
CA GLY A 109 -2.11 9.93 1.36
C GLY A 109 -1.46 9.29 0.13
N GLY A 110 -1.82 9.82 -1.04
CA GLY A 110 -1.15 9.50 -2.30
C GLY A 110 0.27 10.07 -2.33
N ILE A 111 1.19 9.35 -2.99
CA ILE A 111 2.58 9.79 -3.11
C ILE A 111 2.84 10.49 -4.45
N ALA A 112 3.98 11.16 -4.54
CA ALA A 112 4.47 11.76 -5.77
C ALA A 112 5.56 10.90 -6.45
N TYR A 113 5.65 11.02 -7.77
CA TYR A 113 6.64 10.34 -8.63
C TYR A 113 7.58 11.35 -9.30
N PRO A 114 8.43 12.06 -8.53
CA PRO A 114 9.38 13.02 -9.08
C PRO A 114 10.53 12.33 -9.83
N PRO A 115 11.26 13.04 -10.69
CA PRO A 115 12.60 12.60 -11.12
C PRO A 115 13.52 12.39 -9.91
N GLU A 116 14.40 11.38 -9.95
CA GLU A 116 15.32 11.05 -8.84
C GLU A 116 16.14 12.26 -8.35
N ALA A 117 16.72 13.04 -9.27
CA ALA A 117 17.50 14.22 -8.92
C ALA A 117 16.68 15.30 -8.16
N VAL A 118 15.36 15.35 -8.37
CA VAL A 118 14.46 16.25 -7.65
C VAL A 118 14.13 15.67 -6.27
N HIS A 119 13.83 14.38 -6.20
CA HIS A 119 13.56 13.67 -4.94
C HIS A 119 14.74 13.71 -3.97
N ASP A 120 15.97 13.60 -4.48
CA ASP A 120 17.17 13.59 -3.65
C ASP A 120 17.35 14.89 -2.86
N GLN A 121 16.83 16.01 -3.39
CA GLN A 121 16.83 17.33 -2.76
C GLN A 121 15.74 17.50 -1.70
N TRP A 122 14.79 16.56 -1.58
CA TRP A 122 13.72 16.66 -0.59
C TRP A 122 14.26 16.50 0.84
N PRO A 123 13.70 17.24 1.81
CA PRO A 123 13.98 16.98 3.22
C PRO A 123 13.63 15.53 3.63
N PRO A 124 14.41 14.88 4.51
CA PRO A 124 14.18 13.49 4.91
C PRO A 124 12.75 13.20 5.38
N GLU A 125 12.13 14.14 6.09
CA GLU A 125 10.79 14.04 6.65
C GLU A 125 9.68 13.93 5.60
N ILE A 126 9.90 14.40 4.37
CA ILE A 126 8.91 14.29 3.29
C ILE A 126 9.25 13.20 2.27
N LYS A 127 10.44 12.59 2.33
CA LYS A 127 10.84 11.52 1.40
C LYS A 127 9.95 10.27 1.52
N ILE A 128 9.22 10.10 2.62
CA ILE A 128 8.17 9.07 2.73
C ILE A 128 7.04 9.26 1.72
N TRP A 129 6.86 10.45 1.15
CA TRP A 129 5.81 10.76 0.17
C TRP A 129 6.31 10.70 -1.28
N GLY A 130 7.48 10.12 -1.52
CA GLY A 130 8.09 10.02 -2.84
C GLY A 130 8.38 8.58 -3.27
N ASN A 131 8.23 8.31 -4.56
CA ASN A 131 8.79 7.15 -5.25
C ASN A 131 9.46 7.63 -6.54
N PRO A 132 10.77 7.93 -6.51
CA PRO A 132 11.43 8.63 -7.61
C PRO A 132 11.52 7.79 -8.89
N ILE A 133 11.23 8.42 -10.03
CA ILE A 133 11.43 7.84 -11.36
C ILE A 133 12.92 7.97 -11.73
N ARG A 134 13.51 6.84 -12.13
CA ARG A 134 14.91 6.78 -12.56
C ARG A 134 15.02 6.56 -14.04
N ASN A 135 15.96 7.27 -14.64
CA ASN A 135 16.45 7.02 -15.98
C ASN A 135 17.98 7.06 -15.90
N ASP A 136 18.60 5.90 -15.73
CA ASP A 136 20.06 5.77 -15.62
C ASP A 136 20.74 5.51 -16.98
N GLY A 137 20.01 5.76 -18.07
CA GLY A 137 20.49 5.52 -19.44
C GLY A 137 20.52 4.04 -19.84
N GLN A 138 20.30 3.10 -18.91
CA GLN A 138 20.15 1.68 -19.20
C GLN A 138 18.69 1.22 -19.11
N ALA A 139 17.95 1.70 -18.11
CA ALA A 139 16.54 1.41 -17.96
C ALA A 139 15.78 2.57 -17.32
N ILE A 140 14.48 2.63 -17.62
CA ILE A 140 13.54 3.45 -16.86
C ILE A 140 12.97 2.58 -15.74
N MET A 141 13.13 3.03 -14.49
CA MET A 141 12.39 2.47 -13.36
C MET A 141 11.27 3.43 -12.98
N ASP A 142 10.06 3.04 -13.33
CA ASP A 142 8.84 3.80 -13.12
C ASP A 142 7.79 2.92 -12.45
N PHE A 143 7.33 3.36 -11.28
CA PHE A 143 6.28 2.73 -10.48
C PHE A 143 5.01 3.59 -10.42
N SER A 144 4.89 4.62 -11.26
CA SER A 144 3.71 5.51 -11.32
C SER A 144 2.41 4.76 -11.62
N TRP A 145 2.52 3.66 -12.36
CA TRP A 145 1.41 2.75 -12.61
C TRP A 145 0.84 2.11 -11.34
N GLU A 146 1.60 1.97 -10.23
CA GLU A 146 1.07 1.39 -8.99
C GLU A 146 0.09 2.32 -8.27
N ARG A 147 0.11 3.63 -8.61
CA ARG A 147 -0.69 4.66 -7.96
C ARG A 147 -0.65 4.52 -6.44
N GLU A 148 0.56 4.54 -5.91
CA GLU A 148 0.89 4.19 -4.54
C GLU A 148 0.33 5.23 -3.55
N TRP A 149 -0.18 4.72 -2.45
CA TRP A 149 -0.59 5.46 -1.27
C TRP A 149 0.20 4.93 -0.09
N ARG A 150 0.44 5.79 0.91
CA ARG A 150 1.16 5.42 2.13
C ARG A 150 0.43 5.90 3.37
N ILE A 151 0.46 5.08 4.42
CA ILE A 151 0.17 5.50 5.79
C ILE A 151 1.51 5.48 6.54
N PRO A 152 2.07 6.64 6.94
CA PRO A 152 3.26 6.67 7.79
C PRO A 152 3.04 5.87 9.07
N SER A 153 3.95 4.95 9.37
CA SER A 153 3.79 4.01 10.47
C SER A 153 5.06 3.95 11.32
N PRO A 154 5.39 5.01 12.10
CA PRO A 154 6.68 5.12 12.81
C PRO A 154 6.97 3.94 13.75
N ASN A 155 5.92 3.28 14.26
CA ASN A 155 6.03 2.09 15.09
C ASN A 155 6.07 0.76 14.30
N GLY A 156 6.19 0.81 12.96
CA GLY A 156 6.22 -0.35 12.08
C GLY A 156 4.87 -1.03 11.85
N ALA A 157 3.78 -0.47 12.38
CA ALA A 157 2.46 -1.06 12.27
C ALA A 157 1.35 0.01 12.30
N TRP A 158 0.25 -0.30 11.62
CA TRP A 158 -1.01 0.41 11.71
C TRP A 158 -2.13 -0.57 12.06
N GLY A 159 -2.65 -0.44 13.27
CA GLY A 159 -3.83 -1.17 13.71
C GLY A 159 -5.10 -0.52 13.15
N PHE A 160 -6.04 -1.33 12.71
CA PHE A 160 -7.32 -0.87 12.19
C PHE A 160 -8.48 -1.59 12.86
N GLN A 161 -9.64 -0.94 12.91
CA GLN A 161 -10.86 -1.61 13.34
C GLN A 161 -11.43 -2.45 12.17
N PRO A 162 -12.10 -3.59 12.42
CA PRO A 162 -12.65 -4.44 11.36
C PRO A 162 -13.44 -3.70 10.28
N HIS A 163 -14.21 -2.68 10.68
CA HIS A 163 -15.03 -1.88 9.77
C HIS A 163 -14.25 -1.02 8.78
N ALA A 164 -12.94 -0.83 8.98
CA ALA A 164 -12.04 -0.15 8.04
C ALA A 164 -11.71 -1.03 6.82
N VAL A 165 -11.84 -2.35 6.94
CA VAL A 165 -11.71 -3.28 5.81
C VAL A 165 -13.04 -3.29 5.05
N ALA A 166 -13.04 -2.66 3.88
CA ALA A 166 -14.22 -2.58 3.02
C ALA A 166 -14.47 -3.89 2.26
N ALA A 167 -13.40 -4.58 1.89
CA ALA A 167 -13.44 -5.87 1.20
C ALA A 167 -12.11 -6.61 1.34
N VAL A 168 -12.11 -7.90 1.01
CA VAL A 168 -10.92 -8.74 0.96
C VAL A 168 -10.82 -9.33 -0.45
N LEU A 169 -9.61 -9.29 -1.01
CA LEU A 169 -9.28 -10.00 -2.24
C LEU A 169 -8.74 -11.38 -1.86
N VAL A 170 -9.41 -12.43 -2.34
CA VAL A 170 -9.02 -13.83 -2.15
C VAL A 170 -8.76 -14.49 -3.51
N GLY A 171 -7.66 -15.21 -3.61
CA GLY A 171 -7.22 -15.86 -4.84
C GLY A 171 -7.83 -17.23 -5.06
N ASP A 172 -8.35 -17.81 -3.98
CA ASP A 172 -9.02 -19.10 -3.94
C ASP A 172 -10.40 -18.91 -3.31
N PRO A 173 -11.49 -19.15 -4.05
CA PRO A 173 -12.85 -19.05 -3.53
C PRO A 173 -13.16 -20.01 -2.38
N ALA A 174 -12.38 -21.07 -2.20
CA ALA A 174 -12.54 -22.04 -1.10
C ALA A 174 -11.71 -21.68 0.14
N TRP A 175 -10.94 -20.59 0.11
CA TRP A 175 -10.16 -20.17 1.26
C TRP A 175 -11.04 -19.51 2.33
N GLU A 176 -10.79 -19.85 3.58
CA GLU A 176 -11.40 -19.25 4.76
C GLU A 176 -10.30 -18.74 5.72
N PRO A 177 -10.52 -17.61 6.42
CA PRO A 177 -9.61 -17.14 7.45
C PRO A 177 -9.60 -18.08 8.66
N THR A 178 -8.48 -18.13 9.36
CA THR A 178 -8.36 -18.84 10.65
C THR A 178 -9.31 -18.21 11.67
N PRO A 179 -10.04 -19.01 12.49
CA PRO A 179 -10.95 -18.51 13.52
C PRO A 179 -10.29 -17.64 14.60
#